data_AF-A8V2S5-F1
#
_entry.id   AF-A8V2S5-F1
#
_cell.length_a   1.000
_cell.length_b   1.000
_cell.length_c   1.000
_cell.angle_alpha   90.00
_cell.angle_beta   90.00
_cell.angle_gamma   90.00
#
_symmetry.space_group_name_H-M   'P 1'
#
loop_
_entity.id
_entity.type
_entity.pdbx_description
1 polymer ?
#
loop_
_entity_poly.entity_id
_entity_poly.type
_entity_poly.pdbx_seq_one_letter_code
_entity_poly.pdbx_strand_id
1 'polypeptide(L)'
;MKVTVIGGGYVGLVTGACFSHLGNEVLLVEKVPEKVDKLRKGESPIYEPELEELLREGIDRGTLRFTTDIKEGVEFSEVIFICVGTPSLPDGSADLSQVEEVARLTAKNMDSYRLLVEKSTVPVNTHQLVKKTVQRYLKRDVSFDVASNPEFLREGSAVYDFLNPDRIVVGVESDRAREIMEELYRPLTDKVSLS
;
A
#
# COMPACT_ATOMS: atom_id res chain seq x y z
N MET A 1 1.44 -12.73 5.84
CA MET A 1 0.59 -11.80 6.61
C MET A 1 -0.62 -11.36 5.78
N LYS A 2 -1.60 -10.66 6.36
CA LYS A 2 -2.67 -9.97 5.61
C LYS A 2 -2.26 -8.53 5.35
N VAL A 3 -2.41 -8.05 4.12
CA VAL A 3 -2.02 -6.70 3.71
C VAL A 3 -3.11 -6.07 2.85
N THR A 4 -3.48 -4.83 3.16
CA THR A 4 -4.35 -4.04 2.29
C THR A 4 -3.50 -3.05 1.50
N VAL A 5 -3.75 -2.96 0.20
CA VAL A 5 -3.10 -1.97 -0.68
C VAL A 5 -4.18 -1.06 -1.25
N ILE A 6 -4.11 0.24 -0.98
CA ILE A 6 -5.11 1.22 -1.43
C ILE A 6 -4.54 2.02 -2.61
N GLY A 7 -5.18 1.89 -3.76
CA GLY A 7 -4.78 2.48 -5.04
C GLY A 7 -4.31 1.41 -6.03
N GLY A 8 -5.05 1.21 -7.11
CA GLY A 8 -4.73 0.32 -8.23
C GLY A 8 -4.01 1.03 -9.38
N GLY A 9 -3.10 1.94 -9.03
CA GLY A 9 -2.12 2.50 -9.97
C GLY A 9 -0.88 1.62 -10.07
N TYR A 10 0.14 2.10 -10.79
CA TYR A 10 1.40 1.39 -10.99
C TYR A 10 2.04 0.87 -9.69
N VAL A 11 2.31 1.78 -8.74
CA VAL A 11 2.94 1.41 -7.46
C VAL A 11 2.12 0.38 -6.69
N GLY A 12 0.80 0.59 -6.58
CA GLY A 12 -0.07 -0.27 -5.78
C GLY A 12 -0.31 -1.65 -6.40
N LEU A 13 -0.46 -1.73 -7.72
CA LEU A 13 -0.62 -3.02 -8.41
C LEU A 13 0.63 -3.87 -8.29
N VAL A 14 1.81 -3.29 -8.55
CA VAL A 14 3.10 -4.00 -8.43
C VAL A 14 3.32 -4.44 -6.99
N THR A 15 3.12 -3.55 -6.02
CA THR A 15 3.26 -3.84 -4.59
C THR A 15 2.32 -4.98 -4.15
N GLY A 16 1.04 -4.90 -4.52
CA GLY A 16 0.05 -5.90 -4.14
C GLY A 16 0.30 -7.28 -4.78
N ALA A 17 0.62 -7.30 -6.09
CA ALA A 17 0.92 -8.54 -6.80
C ALA A 17 2.18 -9.22 -6.24
N CYS A 18 3.26 -8.45 -6.01
CA CYS A 18 4.50 -8.99 -5.47
C CYS A 18 4.34 -9.46 -4.03
N PHE A 19 3.64 -8.74 -3.15
CA PHE A 19 3.38 -9.24 -1.80
C PHE A 19 2.56 -10.53 -1.81
N SER A 20 1.60 -10.66 -2.72
CA SER A 20 0.83 -11.88 -2.90
C SER A 20 1.70 -13.05 -3.35
N HIS A 21 2.58 -12.81 -4.33
CA HIS A 21 3.57 -13.78 -4.82
C HIS A 21 4.47 -14.28 -3.68
N LEU A 22 4.93 -13.38 -2.81
CA LEU A 22 5.72 -13.70 -1.60
C LEU A 22 4.93 -14.43 -0.49
N GLY A 23 3.65 -14.77 -0.73
CA GLY A 23 2.84 -15.59 0.16
C GLY A 23 1.96 -14.82 1.15
N ASN A 24 1.80 -13.51 0.98
CA ASN A 24 0.85 -12.72 1.77
C ASN A 24 -0.57 -12.83 1.19
N GLU A 25 -1.58 -12.73 2.04
CA GLU A 25 -2.95 -12.51 1.59
C GLU A 25 -3.15 -11.01 1.39
N VAL A 26 -3.47 -10.59 0.17
CA VAL A 26 -3.56 -9.19 -0.23
C VAL A 26 -4.98 -8.84 -0.66
N LEU A 27 -5.50 -7.73 -0.14
CA LEU A 27 -6.73 -7.10 -0.63
C LEU A 27 -6.38 -5.73 -1.20
N LEU A 28 -6.51 -5.59 -2.52
CA LEU A 28 -6.30 -4.33 -3.21
C LEU A 28 -7.62 -3.56 -3.32
N VAL A 29 -7.63 -2.33 -2.81
CA VAL A 29 -8.76 -1.41 -2.87
C VAL A 29 -8.53 -0.42 -4.01
N GLU A 30 -9.43 -0.41 -4.98
CA GLU A 30 -9.42 0.55 -6.09
C GLU A 30 -10.80 1.21 -6.21
N LYS A 31 -10.82 2.55 -6.29
CA LYS A 31 -12.06 3.33 -6.24
C LYS A 31 -12.89 3.24 -7.53
N VAL A 32 -12.26 2.94 -8.66
CA VAL A 32 -12.90 2.87 -9.98
C VAL A 32 -13.42 1.44 -10.24
N PRO A 33 -14.74 1.20 -10.22
CA PRO A 33 -15.30 -0.16 -10.36
C PRO A 33 -14.87 -0.86 -11.65
N GLU A 34 -14.78 -0.13 -12.76
CA GLU A 34 -14.38 -0.68 -14.06
C GLU A 34 -12.94 -1.20 -14.05
N LYS A 35 -12.06 -0.61 -13.23
CA LYS A 35 -10.71 -1.14 -13.02
C LYS A 35 -10.74 -2.41 -12.18
N VAL A 36 -11.53 -2.44 -11.12
CA VAL A 36 -11.69 -3.64 -10.27
C VAL A 36 -12.22 -4.81 -11.07
N ASP A 37 -13.18 -4.60 -11.97
CA ASP A 37 -13.74 -5.66 -12.81
C ASP A 37 -12.72 -6.27 -13.78
N LYS A 38 -11.78 -5.46 -14.31
CA LYS A 38 -10.65 -5.95 -15.10
C LYS A 38 -9.65 -6.71 -14.24
N LEU A 39 -9.28 -6.15 -13.09
CA LEU A 39 -8.32 -6.75 -12.16
C LEU A 39 -8.79 -8.11 -11.65
N ARG A 40 -10.09 -8.29 -11.38
CA ARG A 40 -10.69 -9.58 -10.99
C ARG A 40 -10.58 -10.66 -12.07
N LYS A 41 -10.33 -10.29 -13.33
CA LYS A 41 -10.08 -11.21 -14.45
C LYS A 41 -8.58 -11.42 -14.71
N GLY A 42 -7.71 -10.84 -13.89
CA GLY A 42 -6.26 -10.83 -14.10
C GLY A 42 -5.84 -9.96 -15.29
N GLU A 43 -6.63 -8.95 -15.65
CA GLU A 43 -6.30 -7.96 -16.69
C GLU A 43 -5.77 -6.69 -16.02
N SER A 44 -4.53 -6.31 -16.35
CA SER A 44 -3.91 -5.11 -15.77
C SER A 44 -4.37 -3.85 -16.53
N PRO A 45 -4.76 -2.76 -15.84
CA PRO A 45 -5.07 -1.48 -16.50
C PRO A 45 -3.80 -0.72 -16.96
N ILE A 46 -2.61 -1.25 -16.67
CA ILE A 46 -1.31 -0.70 -17.07
C ILE A 46 -0.45 -1.77 -17.72
N TYR A 47 0.49 -1.35 -18.57
CA TYR A 47 1.51 -2.24 -19.08
C TYR A 47 2.71 -2.28 -18.14
N GLU A 48 3.02 -3.47 -17.64
CA GLU A 48 4.21 -3.77 -16.86
C GLU A 48 4.57 -5.24 -17.09
N PRO A 49 5.81 -5.58 -17.49
CA PRO A 49 6.23 -6.97 -17.66
C PRO A 49 5.94 -7.81 -16.41
N GLU A 50 5.53 -9.06 -16.61
CA GLU A 50 5.23 -10.07 -15.56
C GLU A 50 4.03 -9.74 -14.64
N LEU A 51 3.51 -8.50 -14.63
CA LEU A 51 2.44 -8.10 -13.73
C LEU A 51 1.15 -8.91 -13.94
N GLU A 52 0.67 -9.07 -15.18
CA GLU A 52 -0.56 -9.85 -15.42
C GLU A 52 -0.43 -11.32 -15.00
N GLU A 53 0.75 -11.91 -15.15
CA GLU A 53 1.02 -13.28 -14.71
C GLU A 53 0.92 -13.38 -13.18
N LEU A 54 1.55 -12.45 -12.46
CA LEU A 54 1.46 -12.37 -11.00
C LEU A 54 0.04 -12.08 -10.50
N LEU A 55 -0.72 -11.24 -11.20
CA LEU A 55 -2.13 -10.99 -10.86
C LEU A 55 -2.94 -12.29 -10.98
N ARG A 56 -2.80 -13.03 -12.09
CA ARG A 56 -3.49 -14.31 -12.31
C ARG A 56 -3.07 -15.35 -11.27
N GLU A 57 -1.76 -15.47 -11.01
CA GLU A 57 -1.24 -16.38 -9.98
C GLU A 57 -1.86 -16.11 -8.61
N GLY A 58 -1.88 -14.85 -8.17
CA GLY A 58 -2.45 -14.46 -6.89
C GLY A 58 -3.95 -14.69 -6.80
N ILE A 59 -4.69 -14.47 -7.89
CA ILE A 59 -6.13 -14.75 -7.99
C ILE A 59 -6.38 -16.26 -7.88
N ASP A 60 -5.65 -17.07 -8.66
CA ASP A 60 -5.81 -18.52 -8.70
C ASP A 60 -5.47 -19.17 -7.35
N ARG A 61 -4.47 -18.63 -6.65
CA ARG A 61 -4.10 -19.05 -5.29
C ARG A 61 -5.05 -18.53 -4.21
N GLY A 62 -5.94 -17.59 -4.53
CA GLY A 62 -6.80 -16.91 -3.57
C GLY A 62 -6.06 -15.94 -2.63
N THR A 63 -4.79 -15.67 -2.89
CA THR A 63 -3.93 -14.77 -2.10
C THR A 63 -4.02 -13.31 -2.56
N LEU A 64 -4.68 -13.01 -3.69
CA LEU A 64 -4.91 -11.65 -4.17
C LEU A 64 -6.40 -11.45 -4.48
N ARG A 65 -7.00 -10.43 -3.87
CA ARG A 65 -8.40 -10.04 -4.08
C ARG A 65 -8.52 -8.55 -4.33
N PHE A 66 -9.61 -8.16 -4.98
CA PHE A 66 -9.88 -6.76 -5.34
C PHE A 66 -11.27 -6.33 -4.87
N THR A 67 -11.35 -5.12 -4.33
CA THR A 67 -12.61 -4.51 -3.90
C THR A 67 -12.63 -3.01 -4.20
N THR A 68 -13.84 -2.46 -4.27
CA THR A 68 -14.06 -1.00 -4.27
C THR A 68 -14.33 -0.47 -2.85
N ASP A 69 -14.53 -1.35 -1.87
CA ASP A 69 -14.90 -0.97 -0.52
C ASP A 69 -13.65 -0.81 0.38
N ILE A 70 -13.34 0.44 0.73
CA ILE A 70 -12.26 0.74 1.66
C ILE A 70 -12.52 0.18 3.05
N LYS A 71 -13.77 0.05 3.48
CA LYS A 71 -14.11 -0.53 4.79
C LYS A 71 -13.68 -1.99 4.84
N GLU A 72 -13.98 -2.76 3.80
CA GLU A 72 -13.51 -4.14 3.66
C GLU A 72 -11.98 -4.20 3.73
N GLY A 73 -11.28 -3.28 3.05
CA GLY A 73 -9.84 -3.13 3.13
C GLY A 73 -9.31 -2.88 4.56
N VAL A 74 -9.97 -2.00 5.33
CA VAL A 74 -9.56 -1.66 6.70
C VAL A 74 -9.85 -2.81 7.67
N GLU A 75 -10.91 -3.57 7.47
CA GLU A 75 -11.26 -4.74 8.28
C GLU A 75 -10.38 -5.96 7.97
N PHE A 76 -9.89 -6.07 6.73
CA PHE A 76 -9.13 -7.23 6.27
C PHE A 76 -7.74 -7.37 6.91
N SER A 77 -7.02 -6.28 7.14
CA SER A 77 -5.61 -6.33 7.53
C SER A 77 -5.19 -5.30 8.57
N GLU A 78 -4.11 -5.62 9.29
CA GLU A 78 -3.42 -4.69 10.18
C GLU A 78 -2.55 -3.69 9.42
N VAL A 79 -1.95 -4.11 8.29
CA VAL A 79 -1.01 -3.31 7.49
C VAL A 79 -1.70 -2.77 6.25
N ILE A 80 -1.79 -1.45 6.14
CA ILE A 80 -2.49 -0.75 5.06
C ILE A 80 -1.51 0.14 4.31
N PHE A 81 -1.16 -0.24 3.08
CA PHE A 81 -0.35 0.56 2.18
C PHE A 81 -1.20 1.61 1.45
N ILE A 82 -0.76 2.86 1.52
CA ILE A 82 -1.33 3.98 0.77
C ILE A 82 -0.49 4.18 -0.49
N CYS A 83 -1.04 3.79 -1.64
CA CYS A 83 -0.39 3.79 -2.96
C CYS A 83 -1.20 4.62 -3.98
N VAL A 84 -1.85 5.69 -3.53
CA VAL A 84 -2.63 6.60 -4.39
C VAL A 84 -1.74 7.62 -5.08
N GLY A 85 -2.21 8.17 -6.21
CA GLY A 85 -1.45 9.16 -6.96
C GLY A 85 -1.36 10.52 -6.25
N THR A 86 -0.22 11.17 -6.43
CA THR A 86 0.13 12.50 -5.86
C THR A 86 0.59 13.42 -6.99
N PRO A 87 -0.30 13.77 -7.94
CA PRO A 87 0.06 14.57 -9.11
C PRO A 87 0.59 15.95 -8.70
N SER A 88 1.39 16.57 -9.56
CA SER A 88 1.86 17.94 -9.33
C SER A 88 0.72 18.95 -9.50
N LEU A 89 0.62 19.88 -8.55
CA LEU A 89 -0.21 21.08 -8.62
C LEU A 89 0.41 22.14 -9.55
N PRO A 90 -0.36 23.19 -9.94
CA PRO A 90 0.16 24.25 -10.81
C PRO A 90 1.41 24.98 -10.29
N ASP A 91 1.65 24.96 -8.98
CA ASP A 91 2.83 25.53 -8.33
C ASP A 91 4.00 24.54 -8.18
N GLY A 92 3.84 23.32 -8.68
CA GLY A 92 4.84 22.24 -8.62
C GLY A 92 4.84 21.44 -7.33
N SER A 93 4.03 21.81 -6.33
CA SER A 93 3.86 21.01 -5.11
C SER A 93 3.05 19.72 -5.39
N ALA A 94 3.15 18.72 -4.52
CA ALA A 94 2.39 17.48 -4.68
C ALA A 94 0.95 17.65 -4.14
N ASP A 95 -0.04 17.19 -4.90
CA ASP A 95 -1.42 17.09 -4.43
C ASP A 95 -1.58 15.90 -3.47
N LEU A 96 -1.78 16.19 -2.19
CA LEU A 96 -1.95 15.19 -1.12
C LEU A 96 -3.42 14.85 -0.83
N SER A 97 -4.38 15.39 -1.59
CA SER A 97 -5.81 15.22 -1.35
C SER A 97 -6.23 13.74 -1.28
N GLN A 98 -5.69 12.90 -2.17
CA GLN A 98 -5.99 11.46 -2.18
C GLN A 98 -5.39 10.75 -0.97
N VAL A 99 -4.18 11.12 -0.54
CA VAL A 99 -3.54 10.56 0.66
C VAL A 99 -4.35 10.91 1.91
N GLU A 100 -4.78 12.17 2.03
CA GLU A 100 -5.66 12.62 3.12
C GLU A 100 -7.02 11.93 3.09
N GLU A 101 -7.61 11.73 1.91
CA GLU A 101 -8.87 11.03 1.76
C GLU A 101 -8.77 9.58 2.26
N VAL A 102 -7.73 8.86 1.87
CA VAL A 102 -7.48 7.49 2.33
C VAL A 102 -7.26 7.44 3.84
N ALA A 103 -6.45 8.36 4.40
CA ALA A 103 -6.22 8.45 5.84
C ALA A 103 -7.53 8.69 6.61
N ARG A 104 -8.36 9.62 6.13
CA ARG A 104 -9.66 9.94 6.72
C ARG A 104 -10.63 8.76 6.66
N LEU A 105 -10.74 8.09 5.51
CA LEU A 105 -11.64 6.95 5.34
C LEU A 105 -11.18 5.75 6.15
N THR A 106 -9.87 5.52 6.24
CA THR A 106 -9.27 4.50 7.11
C THR A 106 -9.67 4.77 8.56
N ALA A 107 -9.40 5.96 9.09
CA ALA A 107 -9.72 6.34 10.47
C ALA A 107 -11.20 6.16 10.85
N LYS A 108 -12.11 6.44 9.93
CA LYS A 108 -13.57 6.28 10.14
C LYS A 108 -14.03 4.82 10.26
N ASN A 109 -13.23 3.87 9.78
CA ASN A 109 -13.52 2.44 9.75
C ASN A 109 -12.62 1.63 10.68
N MET A 110 -11.66 2.26 11.37
CA MET A 110 -10.80 1.60 12.34
C MET A 110 -11.56 1.22 13.62
N ASP A 111 -11.38 -0.03 14.03
CA ASP A 111 -11.91 -0.59 15.28
C ASP A 111 -10.85 -1.24 16.17
N SER A 112 -9.64 -1.41 15.63
CA SER A 112 -8.48 -2.06 16.24
C SER A 112 -7.21 -1.52 15.59
N TYR A 113 -6.04 -1.86 16.15
CA TYR A 113 -4.78 -1.28 15.73
C TYR A 113 -4.52 -1.42 14.22
N ARG A 114 -3.97 -0.37 13.60
CA ARG A 114 -3.51 -0.40 12.20
C ARG A 114 -2.13 0.24 12.07
N LEU A 115 -1.33 -0.30 11.15
CA LEU A 115 -0.13 0.34 10.63
C LEU A 115 -0.44 0.90 9.24
N LEU A 116 -0.47 2.22 9.10
CA LEU A 116 -0.64 2.88 7.81
C LEU A 116 0.74 3.12 7.20
N VAL A 117 1.00 2.53 6.03
CA VAL A 117 2.29 2.63 5.34
C VAL A 117 2.14 3.57 4.15
N GLU A 118 2.73 4.74 4.26
CA GLU A 118 2.84 5.71 3.17
C GLU A 118 3.86 5.19 2.14
N LYS A 119 3.38 4.87 0.93
CA LYS A 119 4.22 4.41 -0.19
C LYS A 119 4.13 5.30 -1.42
N SER A 120 3.06 6.07 -1.56
CA SER A 120 2.95 7.15 -2.55
C SER A 120 4.18 8.06 -2.53
N THR A 121 4.63 8.53 -3.69
CA THR A 121 5.71 9.52 -3.78
C THR A 121 5.22 10.85 -3.20
N VAL A 122 5.66 11.19 -2.00
CA VAL A 122 5.18 12.36 -1.27
C VAL A 122 6.33 13.22 -0.74
N PRO A 123 6.07 14.51 -0.43
CA PRO A 123 7.05 15.35 0.25
C PRO A 123 7.41 14.81 1.64
N VAL A 124 8.61 15.17 2.11
CA VAL A 124 9.06 14.89 3.47
C VAL A 124 8.02 15.41 4.48
N ASN A 125 7.82 14.66 5.57
CA ASN A 125 6.85 14.93 6.64
C ASN A 125 5.36 14.68 6.32
N THR A 126 5.03 14.06 5.18
CA THR A 126 3.64 13.68 4.86
C THR A 126 3.04 12.69 5.86
N HIS A 127 3.84 11.81 6.47
CA HIS A 127 3.42 10.98 7.60
C HIS A 127 2.77 11.79 8.75
N GLN A 128 3.19 13.02 9.02
CA GLN A 128 2.58 13.88 10.05
C GLN A 128 1.17 14.33 9.65
N LEU A 129 0.95 14.60 8.36
CA LEU A 129 -0.37 14.91 7.82
C LEU A 129 -1.29 13.70 7.97
N VAL A 130 -0.82 12.50 7.59
CA VAL A 130 -1.56 11.25 7.78
C VAL A 130 -1.93 11.06 9.25
N LYS A 131 -0.98 11.21 10.18
CA LYS A 131 -1.23 11.11 11.63
C LYS A 131 -2.29 12.09 12.11
N LYS A 132 -2.17 13.37 11.76
CA LYS A 132 -3.14 14.42 12.14
C LYS A 132 -4.53 14.12 11.59
N THR A 133 -4.61 13.65 10.35
CA THR A 133 -5.87 13.28 9.71
C THR A 133 -6.50 12.07 10.39
N VAL A 134 -5.74 11.02 10.68
CA VAL A 134 -6.25 9.85 11.40
C VAL A 134 -6.76 10.25 12.78
N GLN A 135 -5.95 10.96 13.57
CA GLN A 135 -6.35 11.46 14.91
C GLN A 135 -7.64 12.28 14.88
N ARG A 136 -7.83 13.12 13.86
CA ARG A 136 -9.01 13.96 13.72
C ARG A 136 -10.30 13.16 13.44
N TYR A 137 -10.20 12.04 12.72
CA TYR A 137 -11.36 11.31 12.20
C TYR A 137 -11.61 9.95 12.84
N LEU A 138 -10.74 9.54 13.77
CA LEU A 138 -10.98 8.37 14.62
C LEU A 138 -12.31 8.51 15.35
N LYS A 139 -13.15 7.48 15.28
CA LYS A 139 -14.43 7.42 16.00
C LYS A 139 -14.28 6.85 17.41
N ARG A 140 -13.14 6.21 17.70
CA ARG A 140 -12.83 5.50 18.94
C ARG A 140 -11.36 5.70 19.26
N ASP A 141 -11.01 5.54 20.52
CA ASP A 141 -9.63 5.54 20.97
C ASP A 141 -8.96 4.21 20.56
N VAL A 142 -8.34 4.22 19.38
CA VAL A 142 -7.68 3.08 18.75
C VAL A 142 -6.25 3.51 18.44
N SER A 143 -5.28 2.73 18.91
CA SER A 143 -3.88 2.98 18.61
C SER A 143 -3.56 2.70 17.14
N PHE A 144 -2.62 3.44 16.59
CA PHE A 144 -2.16 3.24 15.22
C PHE A 144 -0.75 3.79 15.06
N ASP A 145 -0.04 3.28 14.07
CA ASP A 145 1.25 3.80 13.65
C ASP A 145 1.20 4.25 12.18
N VAL A 146 2.13 5.13 11.82
CA VAL A 146 2.36 5.51 10.42
C VAL A 146 3.82 5.27 10.11
N ALA A 147 4.08 4.52 9.05
CA ALA A 147 5.40 4.30 8.50
C ALA A 147 5.52 5.00 7.13
N SER A 148 6.73 5.44 6.78
CA SER A 148 7.06 5.81 5.40
C SER A 148 7.87 4.68 4.79
N ASN A 149 7.43 4.18 3.64
CA ASN A 149 8.13 3.16 2.88
C ASN A 149 8.15 3.58 1.40
N PRO A 150 9.04 4.52 1.04
CA PRO A 150 9.14 5.01 -0.33
C PRO A 150 9.42 3.85 -1.30
N GLU A 151 9.08 4.08 -2.55
CA GLU A 151 9.35 3.16 -3.65
C GLU A 151 10.42 3.72 -4.58
N PHE A 152 11.12 2.83 -5.27
CA PHE A 152 12.19 3.15 -6.22
C PHE A 152 12.01 2.35 -7.52
N LEU A 153 10.76 2.16 -7.94
CA LEU A 153 10.40 1.31 -9.06
C LEU A 153 10.51 2.07 -10.39
N ARG A 154 11.04 1.42 -11.43
CA ARG A 154 11.13 2.01 -12.77
C ARG A 154 10.11 1.39 -13.70
N GLU A 155 9.33 2.21 -14.40
CA GLU A 155 8.32 1.75 -15.35
C GLU A 155 8.95 0.80 -16.40
N GLY A 156 8.33 -0.36 -16.59
CA GLY A 156 8.85 -1.42 -17.47
C GLY A 156 9.79 -2.42 -16.78
N SER A 157 10.15 -2.22 -15.52
CA SER A 157 10.93 -3.16 -14.69
C SER A 157 10.50 -3.19 -13.22
N ALA A 158 9.29 -2.72 -12.92
CA ALA A 158 8.74 -2.57 -11.58
C ALA A 158 8.74 -3.86 -10.78
N VAL A 159 8.29 -4.94 -11.42
CA VAL A 159 8.18 -6.26 -10.78
C VAL A 159 9.56 -6.75 -10.39
N TYR A 160 10.52 -6.65 -11.32
CA TYR A 160 11.90 -6.98 -11.06
C TYR A 160 12.50 -6.12 -9.94
N ASP A 161 12.30 -4.81 -9.99
CA ASP A 161 12.83 -3.85 -9.00
C ASP A 161 12.25 -4.10 -7.59
N PHE A 162 10.98 -4.53 -7.50
CA PHE A 162 10.36 -4.88 -6.23
C PHE A 162 10.92 -6.18 -5.66
N LEU A 163 11.11 -7.20 -6.49
CA LEU A 163 11.59 -8.52 -6.07
C LEU A 163 13.12 -8.59 -5.88
N ASN A 164 13.85 -7.66 -6.48
CA ASN A 164 15.32 -7.57 -6.41
C ASN A 164 15.78 -6.14 -6.02
N PRO A 165 15.34 -5.62 -4.85
CA PRO A 165 15.63 -4.24 -4.50
C PRO A 165 17.09 -4.06 -4.10
N ASP A 166 17.73 -2.98 -4.55
CA ASP A 166 19.06 -2.58 -4.04
C ASP A 166 19.04 -2.34 -2.53
N ARG A 167 17.96 -1.73 -2.04
CA ARG A 167 17.66 -1.52 -0.62
C ARG A 167 16.17 -1.32 -0.41
N ILE A 168 15.68 -1.67 0.77
CA ILE A 168 14.34 -1.32 1.25
C ILE A 168 14.51 -0.27 2.35
N VAL A 169 13.89 0.89 2.15
CA VAL A 169 13.90 2.00 3.11
C VAL A 169 12.57 2.01 3.85
N VAL A 170 12.62 1.98 5.18
CA VAL A 170 11.43 2.09 6.02
C VAL A 170 11.72 3.06 7.18
N GLY A 171 10.93 4.12 7.27
CA GLY A 171 10.89 5.02 8.43
C GLY A 171 9.74 4.65 9.35
N VAL A 172 10.03 4.39 10.62
CA VAL A 172 9.05 4.00 11.66
C VAL A 172 9.30 4.75 12.97
N GLU A 173 8.26 4.91 13.79
CA GLU A 173 8.36 5.57 15.10
C GLU A 173 8.10 4.64 16.29
N SER A 174 7.83 3.36 16.05
CA SER A 174 7.57 2.38 17.10
C SER A 174 8.24 1.04 16.80
N ASP A 175 8.63 0.32 17.87
CA ASP A 175 9.19 -1.02 17.76
C ASP A 175 8.18 -2.01 17.14
N ARG A 176 6.89 -1.84 17.44
CA ARG A 176 5.82 -2.65 16.84
C ARG A 176 5.77 -2.46 15.32
N ALA A 177 5.78 -1.22 14.83
CA ALA A 177 5.77 -0.93 13.40
C ALA A 177 7.04 -1.48 12.73
N ARG A 178 8.19 -1.39 13.40
CA ARG A 178 9.45 -1.97 12.95
C ARG A 178 9.35 -3.48 12.75
N GLU A 179 8.92 -4.22 13.77
CA GLU A 179 8.81 -5.68 13.74
C GLU A 179 7.87 -6.16 12.61
N ILE A 180 6.73 -5.47 12.45
CA ILE A 180 5.77 -5.76 11.37
C ILE A 180 6.42 -5.58 9.98
N MET A 181 7.14 -4.47 9.77
CA MET A 181 7.77 -4.18 8.48
C MET A 181 8.96 -5.10 8.20
N GLU A 182 9.72 -5.51 9.22
CA GLU A 182 10.78 -6.51 9.12
C GLU A 182 10.21 -7.89 8.75
N GLU A 183 9.10 -8.33 9.37
CA GLU A 183 8.44 -9.59 9.01
C GLU A 183 7.93 -9.57 7.57
N LEU A 184 7.26 -8.49 7.17
CA LEU A 184 6.68 -8.34 5.84
C LEU A 184 7.72 -8.43 4.72
N TYR A 185 8.91 -7.84 4.93
CA TYR A 185 9.98 -7.80 3.93
C TYR A 185 11.03 -8.91 4.05
N ARG A 186 10.96 -9.74 5.11
CA ARG A 186 11.89 -10.87 5.34
C ARG A 186 12.12 -11.77 4.11
N PRO A 187 11.11 -12.09 3.27
CA PRO A 187 11.35 -12.93 2.09
C PRO A 187 12.28 -12.32 1.04
N LEU A 188 12.43 -10.99 1.01
CA LEU A 188 13.24 -10.28 0.00
C LEU A 188 14.67 -10.03 0.45
N THR A 189 14.90 -9.84 1.75
CA THR A 189 16.21 -9.46 2.25
C THR A 189 16.32 -9.69 3.76
N ASP A 190 17.50 -10.09 4.21
CA ASP A 190 17.89 -10.05 5.62
C ASP A 190 18.31 -8.63 6.08
N LYS A 191 18.37 -7.66 5.16
CA LYS A 191 18.86 -6.28 5.37
C LYS A 191 17.78 -5.25 5.00
N VAL A 192 16.88 -4.95 5.93
CA VAL A 192 16.00 -3.77 5.84
C VAL A 192 16.73 -2.58 6.44
N SER A 193 16.90 -1.49 5.67
CA SER A 193 17.49 -0.25 6.18
C SER A 193 16.42 0.54 6.91
N LEU A 194 16.51 0.53 8.24
CA LEU A 194 15.56 1.16 9.14
C LEU A 194 16.15 2.47 9.67
N SER A 195 15.37 3.54 9.63
CA SER A 195 15.76 4.87 10.11
C SER A 195 14.67 5.49 10.97
#